data_AF-A0AA36AFW9-F1
#
_entry.id   AF-A0AA36AFW9-F1
#
_cell.length_a   1.000
_cell.length_b   1.000
_cell.length_c   1.000
_cell.angle_alpha   90.00
_cell.angle_beta   90.00
_cell.angle_gamma   90.00
#
_symmetry.space_group_name_H-M   'P 1'
#
loop_
_entity.id
_entity.type
_entity.pdbx_description
1 polymer ?
#
loop_
_entity_poly.entity_id
_entity_poly.type
_entity_poly.pdbx_seq_one_letter_code
_entity_poly.pdbx_strand_id
1 'polypeptide(L)'
;MVLMFSVVSAVFLYLYKSKGGLSTSVASVIRFFVGAEEHADSTEDSYCENEQNLGASPLKYNSNKYLEYIKSLKKRFEQSPRHPLCKHNDGCIHYILRGFSKMAGVGFGLQIAVKLVPNVIRILRKPTLFLQLIWHQNNLKLGAFLGLFSTVFRGSNCALRWLRQKDSSVNGFVAGFLAGWSMLCYKSSTLALYSAMKLLQVLYFKGVEKKAVPHIHWADIFLYTLSTAFIFHVAIFEPHNLRPSYWKFLLRVTNNKLGEINRQILNAFQTKASELLPDFWPNYNPAFTNLIKPDHLAH
;
A
#
# COMPACT_ATOMS: atom_id res chain seq x y z
N MET A 1 6.73 8.73 -7.91
CA MET A 1 6.05 7.89 -6.88
C MET A 1 4.66 8.40 -6.55
N VAL A 2 4.50 9.64 -6.05
CA VAL A 2 3.16 10.20 -5.72
C VAL A 2 2.25 10.25 -6.94
N LEU A 3 2.76 10.71 -8.10
CA LEU A 3 2.00 10.69 -9.36
C LEU A 3 1.57 9.28 -9.77
N MET A 4 2.47 8.29 -9.67
CA MET A 4 2.13 6.89 -9.96
C MET A 4 1.01 6.39 -9.06
N PHE A 5 1.09 6.63 -7.74
CA PHE A 5 0.04 6.24 -6.81
C PHE A 5 -1.28 6.96 -7.10
N SER A 6 -1.23 8.26 -7.42
CA SER A 6 -2.40 9.05 -7.77
C SER A 6 -3.12 8.55 -9.03
N VAL A 7 -2.38 8.23 -10.09
CA VAL A 7 -2.95 7.62 -11.31
C VAL A 7 -3.54 6.25 -10.98
N VAL A 8 -2.84 5.42 -10.21
CA VAL A 8 -3.31 4.10 -9.81
C VAL A 8 -4.60 4.19 -8.99
N SER A 9 -4.66 5.08 -8.01
CA SER A 9 -5.87 5.34 -7.21
C SER A 9 -7.02 5.85 -8.06
N ALA A 10 -6.76 6.75 -9.01
CA ALA A 10 -7.77 7.27 -9.94
C ALA A 10 -8.41 6.13 -10.76
N VAL A 11 -7.61 5.24 -11.33
CA VAL A 11 -8.11 4.11 -12.12
C VAL A 11 -8.85 3.10 -11.23
N PHE A 12 -8.32 2.75 -10.06
CA PHE A 12 -9.00 1.84 -9.14
C PHE A 12 -10.38 2.35 -8.74
N LEU A 13 -10.49 3.64 -8.42
CA LEU A 13 -11.74 4.24 -7.94
C LEU A 13 -12.72 4.53 -9.07
N TYR A 14 -12.22 4.79 -10.28
CA TYR A 14 -13.04 4.78 -11.50
C TYR A 14 -13.66 3.41 -11.74
N LEU A 15 -12.85 2.35 -11.66
CA LEU A 15 -13.34 0.97 -11.83
C LEU A 15 -14.29 0.57 -10.71
N TYR A 16 -14.05 0.98 -9.46
CA TYR A 16 -14.95 0.72 -8.33
C TYR A 16 -16.35 1.35 -8.51
N LYS A 17 -16.43 2.52 -9.16
CA LYS A 17 -17.71 3.17 -9.51
C LYS A 17 -18.30 2.70 -10.84
N SER A 18 -17.61 1.83 -11.58
CA SER A 18 -18.13 1.22 -12.81
C SER A 18 -18.82 -0.11 -12.47
N LYS A 19 -20.03 -0.35 -13.00
CA LYS A 19 -20.75 -1.62 -12.82
C LYS A 19 -19.92 -2.79 -13.36
N GLY A 20 -19.77 -3.87 -12.58
CA GLY A 20 -18.90 -5.00 -12.93
C GLY A 20 -17.42 -4.64 -13.07
N GLY A 21 -16.98 -3.59 -12.37
CA GLY A 21 -15.70 -2.96 -12.62
C GLY A 21 -14.48 -3.68 -12.03
N LEU A 22 -14.66 -4.32 -10.88
CA LEU A 22 -13.64 -4.94 -10.04
C LEU A 22 -14.10 -6.32 -9.56
N SER A 23 -13.16 -7.22 -9.26
CA SER A 23 -13.46 -8.48 -8.58
C SER A 23 -13.95 -8.22 -7.14
N THR A 24 -14.81 -9.10 -6.63
CA THR A 24 -15.47 -8.97 -5.32
C THR A 24 -14.48 -8.78 -4.17
N SER A 25 -13.34 -9.48 -4.20
CA SER A 25 -12.30 -9.36 -3.17
C SER A 25 -11.65 -7.97 -3.16
N VAL A 26 -11.26 -7.45 -4.33
CA VAL A 26 -10.62 -6.12 -4.44
C VAL A 26 -11.65 -5.03 -4.13
N ALA A 27 -12.89 -5.20 -4.60
CA ALA A 27 -14.00 -4.30 -4.28
C ALA A 27 -14.26 -4.24 -2.78
N SER A 28 -14.20 -5.36 -2.05
CA SER A 28 -14.36 -5.40 -0.59
C SER A 28 -13.28 -4.60 0.15
N VAL A 29 -12.01 -4.74 -0.28
CA VAL A 29 -10.91 -3.96 0.30
C VAL A 29 -11.11 -2.47 0.03
N ILE A 30 -11.43 -2.08 -1.21
CA ILE A 30 -11.69 -0.66 -1.53
C ILE A 30 -12.92 -0.15 -0.77
N ARG A 31 -13.98 -0.94 -0.68
CA ARG A 31 -15.19 -0.65 0.11
C ARG A 31 -14.85 -0.40 1.57
N PHE A 32 -13.91 -1.16 2.14
CA PHE A 32 -13.44 -0.91 3.48
C PHE A 32 -12.82 0.48 3.59
N PHE A 33 -11.84 0.85 2.74
CA PHE A 33 -11.14 2.14 2.79
C PHE A 33 -12.02 3.36 2.48
N VAL A 34 -12.86 3.22 1.46
CA VAL A 34 -13.61 4.32 0.86
C VAL A 34 -15.00 4.44 1.48
N GLY A 35 -15.67 3.34 1.75
CA GLY A 35 -17.06 3.27 2.20
C GLY A 35 -17.95 2.52 1.21
N ALA A 36 -18.94 1.79 1.76
CA ALA A 36 -19.93 1.03 0.98
C ALA A 36 -20.83 1.92 0.11
N GLU A 37 -21.12 3.11 0.62
CA GLU A 37 -21.91 4.19 0.04
C GLU A 37 -21.50 4.61 -1.39
N GLU A 38 -20.25 4.33 -1.79
CA GLU A 38 -19.66 4.82 -3.03
C GLU A 38 -19.59 3.75 -4.13
N HIS A 39 -20.04 2.52 -3.86
CA HIS A 39 -20.03 1.45 -4.87
C HIS A 39 -21.09 1.72 -5.95
N ALA A 40 -20.78 1.37 -7.21
CA ALA A 40 -21.68 1.43 -8.36
C ALA A 40 -23.06 0.77 -8.17
N ASP A 41 -23.14 -0.27 -7.32
CA ASP A 41 -24.30 -1.16 -7.19
C ASP A 41 -25.12 -0.92 -5.92
N SER A 42 -24.97 0.25 -5.32
CA SER A 42 -25.78 0.67 -4.15
C SER A 42 -27.23 1.01 -4.51
N THR A 43 -27.75 0.51 -5.64
CA THR A 43 -29.18 0.47 -5.93
C THR A 43 -29.70 -0.90 -5.53
N GLU A 44 -30.38 -0.92 -4.39
CA GLU A 44 -31.22 -2.00 -3.86
C GLU A 44 -30.44 -3.23 -3.31
N ASP A 45 -30.84 -3.64 -2.11
CA ASP A 45 -30.38 -4.81 -1.33
C ASP A 45 -29.02 -4.75 -0.63
N SER A 46 -29.01 -4.19 0.58
CA SER A 46 -28.59 -4.93 1.78
C SER A 46 -29.12 -4.25 3.03
N TYR A 47 -30.13 -4.90 3.62
CA TYR A 47 -30.53 -4.76 5.01
C TYR A 47 -29.34 -4.89 5.97
N CYS A 48 -29.52 -4.32 7.16
CA CYS A 48 -28.68 -4.41 8.35
C CYS A 48 -27.87 -5.71 8.48
N GLU A 49 -26.55 -5.57 8.64
CA GLU A 49 -25.79 -6.39 9.59
C GLU A 49 -25.01 -5.49 10.54
N ASN A 50 -25.61 -5.35 11.73
CA ASN A 50 -25.02 -5.23 13.05
C ASN A 50 -23.68 -4.49 13.24
N GLU A 51 -23.80 -3.23 13.67
CA GLU A 51 -23.09 -2.72 14.86
C GLU A 51 -24.08 -2.13 15.89
N GLN A 52 -25.28 -2.72 15.98
CA GLN A 52 -26.10 -2.65 17.20
C GLN A 52 -25.76 -3.86 18.06
N ASN A 53 -24.62 -3.82 18.74
CA ASN A 53 -24.36 -4.49 20.02
C ASN A 53 -22.92 -4.21 20.45
N LEU A 54 -22.57 -2.95 20.63
CA LEU A 54 -21.84 -2.62 21.83
C LEU A 54 -22.92 -2.21 22.81
N GLY A 55 -23.32 -3.16 23.66
CA GLY A 55 -24.15 -2.87 24.83
C GLY A 55 -23.49 -1.71 25.56
N ALA A 56 -24.03 -0.52 25.33
CA ALA A 56 -23.84 0.59 26.24
C ALA A 56 -24.61 0.18 27.49
N SER A 57 -23.97 -0.62 28.33
CA SER A 57 -24.23 -0.60 29.75
C SER A 57 -24.36 0.87 30.13
N PRO A 58 -25.44 1.28 30.83
CA PRO A 58 -25.65 2.67 31.19
C PRO A 58 -24.59 3.01 32.24
N LEU A 59 -23.39 3.35 31.76
CA LEU A 59 -22.37 3.96 32.58
C LEU A 59 -22.97 5.31 32.95
N LYS A 60 -23.48 5.37 34.18
CA LYS A 60 -23.78 6.61 34.91
C LYS A 60 -22.55 7.50 34.81
N TYR A 61 -22.51 8.32 33.78
CA TYR A 61 -21.40 9.21 33.50
C TYR A 61 -21.76 10.57 34.07
N ASN A 62 -20.90 11.02 34.98
CA ASN A 62 -21.04 12.26 35.73
C ASN A 62 -21.10 13.46 34.76
N SER A 63 -22.15 14.27 34.89
CA SER A 63 -22.48 15.36 33.96
C SER A 63 -21.42 16.46 33.98
N ASN A 64 -20.41 16.33 33.12
CA ASN A 64 -19.44 17.38 32.85
C ASN A 64 -19.90 18.21 31.64
N LYS A 65 -19.80 19.54 31.75
CA LYS A 65 -20.05 20.56 30.71
C LYS A 65 -19.46 20.22 29.32
N TYR A 66 -18.40 19.40 29.31
CA TYR A 66 -17.72 18.88 28.11
C TYR A 66 -18.57 17.88 27.31
N LEU A 67 -19.37 17.03 27.96
CA LEU A 67 -20.27 16.10 27.26
C LEU A 67 -21.42 16.83 26.57
N GLU A 68 -21.97 17.86 27.20
CA GLU A 68 -22.97 18.73 26.58
C GLU A 68 -22.38 19.53 25.40
N TYR A 69 -21.11 19.95 25.51
CA TYR A 69 -20.38 20.57 24.41
C TYR A 69 -20.17 19.61 23.24
N ILE A 70 -19.75 18.36 23.48
CA ILE A 70 -19.63 17.34 22.43
C ILE A 70 -21.00 17.03 21.81
N LYS A 71 -22.04 16.91 22.63
CA LYS A 71 -23.41 16.61 22.16
C LYS A 71 -23.98 17.75 21.30
N SER A 72 -23.70 19.00 21.65
CA SER A 72 -24.09 20.18 20.86
C SER A 72 -23.25 20.33 19.59
N LEU A 73 -21.95 20.02 19.62
CA LEU A 73 -21.11 19.96 18.42
C LEU A 73 -21.60 18.89 17.45
N LYS A 74 -21.93 17.70 17.97
CA LYS A 74 -22.47 16.58 17.19
C LYS A 74 -23.78 16.98 16.51
N LYS A 75 -24.68 17.67 17.24
CA LYS A 75 -25.95 18.17 16.70
C LYS A 75 -25.77 19.23 15.59
N ARG A 76 -24.76 20.11 15.70
CA ARG A 76 -24.38 21.05 14.62
C ARG A 76 -23.76 20.35 13.42
N PHE A 77 -23.03 19.25 13.63
CA PHE A 77 -22.45 18.42 12.57
C PHE A 77 -23.51 17.58 11.84
N GLU A 78 -24.51 17.09 12.56
CA GLU A 78 -25.66 16.35 12.02
C GLU A 78 -26.56 17.27 11.17
N GLN A 79 -26.58 18.58 11.44
CA GLN A 79 -27.29 19.61 10.64
C GLN A 79 -26.49 20.13 9.43
N SER A 80 -25.34 19.52 9.12
CA SER A 80 -24.54 19.89 7.96
C SER A 80 -25.30 19.64 6.65
N PRO A 81 -25.22 20.54 5.65
CA PRO A 81 -26.01 20.42 4.43
C PRO A 81 -25.71 19.13 3.70
N ARG A 82 -26.78 18.35 3.46
CA ARG A 82 -26.73 17.11 2.67
C ARG A 82 -27.08 17.43 1.23
N HIS A 83 -26.34 16.84 0.30
CA HIS A 83 -26.70 16.87 -1.11
C HIS A 83 -27.71 15.74 -1.43
N PRO A 84 -28.74 15.99 -2.25
CA PRO A 84 -29.73 14.95 -2.63
C PRO A 84 -29.09 13.76 -3.35
N LEU A 85 -27.99 13.96 -4.08
CA LEU A 85 -27.25 12.89 -4.79
C LEU A 85 -26.24 12.13 -3.92
N CYS A 86 -26.08 12.51 -2.64
CA CYS A 86 -25.25 11.75 -1.72
C CYS A 86 -26.07 10.58 -1.13
N LYS A 87 -25.51 9.38 -1.20
CA LYS A 87 -26.17 8.14 -0.73
C LYS A 87 -26.16 8.00 0.80
N HIS A 88 -25.31 8.75 1.49
CA HIS A 88 -25.13 8.66 2.93
C HIS A 88 -26.26 9.29 3.73
N ASN A 89 -26.69 8.61 4.80
CA ASN A 89 -27.79 9.06 5.65
C ASN A 89 -27.39 10.24 6.56
N ASP A 90 -26.11 10.31 6.95
CA ASP A 90 -25.58 11.36 7.82
C ASP A 90 -25.24 12.65 7.04
N GLY A 91 -24.98 13.77 7.73
CA GLY A 91 -24.46 15.00 7.09
C GLY A 91 -23.11 14.77 6.40
N CYS A 92 -22.82 15.47 5.29
CA CYS A 92 -21.60 15.25 4.49
C CYS A 92 -20.31 15.36 5.33
N ILE A 93 -20.24 16.33 6.24
CA ILE A 93 -19.06 16.53 7.09
C ILE A 93 -18.95 15.42 8.13
N HIS A 94 -20.07 14.95 8.69
CA HIS A 94 -20.07 13.79 9.59
C HIS A 94 -19.56 12.54 8.87
N TYR A 95 -20.02 12.30 7.65
CA TYR A 95 -19.55 11.18 6.81
C TYR A 95 -18.04 11.23 6.53
N ILE A 96 -17.50 12.42 6.25
CA ILE A 96 -16.07 12.64 6.03
C ILE A 96 -15.27 12.39 7.33
N LEU A 97 -15.71 12.95 8.45
CA LEU A 97 -15.02 12.84 9.74
C LEU A 97 -15.07 11.41 10.29
N ARG A 98 -16.20 10.72 10.14
CA ARG A 98 -16.33 9.29 10.49
C ARG A 98 -15.38 8.43 9.67
N GLY A 99 -15.22 8.74 8.38
CA GLY A 99 -14.24 8.10 7.49
C GLY A 99 -12.81 8.30 7.94
N PHE A 100 -12.47 9.56 8.26
CA PHE A 100 -11.15 9.91 8.79
C PHE A 100 -10.82 9.12 10.04
N SER A 101 -11.66 9.19 11.08
CA SER A 101 -11.40 8.55 12.37
C SER A 101 -11.29 7.03 12.23
N LYS A 102 -12.16 6.40 11.43
CA LYS A 102 -12.09 4.96 11.17
C LYS A 102 -10.78 4.55 10.49
N MET A 103 -10.40 5.23 9.41
CA MET A 103 -9.20 4.87 8.63
C MET A 103 -7.90 5.25 9.33
N ALA A 104 -7.88 6.39 10.02
CA ALA A 104 -6.75 6.79 10.84
C ALA A 104 -6.52 5.79 11.99
N GLY A 105 -7.60 5.35 12.65
CA GLY A 105 -7.54 4.33 13.70
C GLY A 105 -7.00 2.99 13.20
N VAL A 106 -7.48 2.52 12.04
CA VAL A 106 -6.97 1.29 11.42
C VAL A 106 -5.49 1.40 11.05
N GLY A 107 -5.07 2.51 10.43
CA GLY A 107 -3.67 2.72 10.07
C GLY A 107 -2.75 2.78 11.28
N PHE A 108 -3.18 3.47 12.33
CA PHE A 108 -2.45 3.53 13.59
C PHE A 108 -2.36 2.16 14.27
N GLY A 109 -3.49 1.44 14.34
CA GLY A 109 -3.55 0.09 14.90
C GLY A 109 -2.65 -0.90 14.17
N LEU A 110 -2.65 -0.88 12.83
CA LEU A 110 -1.76 -1.72 12.02
C LEU A 110 -0.29 -1.41 12.28
N GLN A 111 0.06 -0.13 12.41
CA GLN A 111 1.44 0.27 12.63
C GLN A 111 1.94 -0.10 14.04
N ILE A 112 1.08 -0.03 15.04
CA ILE A 112 1.36 -0.56 16.37
C ILE A 112 1.51 -2.08 16.30
N ALA A 113 0.57 -2.79 15.69
CA ALA A 113 0.59 -4.26 15.61
C ALA A 113 1.89 -4.78 15.00
N VAL A 114 2.32 -4.24 13.85
CA VAL A 114 3.56 -4.66 13.17
C VAL A 114 4.79 -4.44 14.04
N LYS A 115 4.83 -3.39 14.86
CA LYS A 115 5.96 -3.11 15.76
C LYS A 115 5.89 -3.86 17.08
N LEU A 116 4.69 -4.19 17.52
CA LEU A 116 4.40 -4.88 18.77
C LEU A 116 4.66 -6.38 18.67
N VAL A 117 4.22 -7.03 17.58
CA VAL A 117 4.36 -8.48 17.36
C VAL A 117 5.78 -9.00 17.63
N PRO A 118 6.86 -8.43 17.05
CA PRO A 118 8.22 -8.94 17.28
C PRO A 118 8.80 -8.63 18.67
N ASN A 119 8.17 -7.75 19.46
CA ASN A 119 8.71 -7.26 20.74
C ASN A 119 7.71 -7.40 21.90
N VAL A 120 6.67 -8.23 21.77
CA VAL A 120 5.54 -8.28 22.71
C VAL A 120 5.98 -8.59 24.15
N ILE A 121 6.92 -9.52 24.33
CA ILE A 121 7.49 -9.91 25.62
C ILE A 121 8.29 -8.77 26.26
N ARG A 122 9.03 -8.01 25.44
CA ARG A 122 9.85 -6.88 25.90
C ARG A 122 8.99 -5.69 26.32
N ILE A 123 7.87 -5.48 25.64
CA ILE A 123 6.92 -4.40 25.92
C ILE A 123 6.08 -4.69 27.17
N LEU A 124 5.69 -5.95 27.41
CA LEU A 124 5.02 -6.34 28.65
C LEU A 124 5.86 -6.02 29.91
N ARG A 125 7.19 -6.07 29.81
CA ARG A 125 8.10 -5.74 30.92
C ARG A 125 8.35 -4.24 31.11
N LYS A 126 8.07 -3.39 30.12
CA LYS A 126 8.33 -1.93 30.17
C LYS A 126 7.21 -1.15 29.46
N PRO A 127 6.14 -0.73 30.17
CA PRO A 127 5.00 -0.04 29.58
C PRO A 127 5.34 1.37 29.05
N THR A 128 6.41 1.99 29.53
CA THR A 128 6.89 3.30 29.04
C THR A 128 7.32 3.25 27.57
N LEU A 129 7.84 2.11 27.10
CA LEU A 129 8.18 1.91 25.69
C LEU A 129 6.94 1.90 24.80
N PHE A 130 5.80 1.43 25.30
CA PHE A 130 4.54 1.41 24.55
C PHE A 130 4.00 2.82 24.32
N LEU A 131 4.04 3.68 25.36
CA LEU A 131 3.62 5.08 25.25
C LEU A 131 4.52 5.87 24.28
N GLN A 132 5.83 5.62 24.35
CA GLN A 132 6.79 6.23 23.43
C GLN A 132 6.61 5.73 21.99
N LEU A 133 6.21 4.46 21.80
CA LEU A 133 5.88 3.91 20.49
C LEU A 133 4.62 4.57 19.92
N ILE A 134 3.59 4.79 20.72
CA ILE A 134 2.37 5.51 20.31
C ILE A 134 2.68 6.94 19.85
N TRP A 135 3.50 7.66 20.62
CA TRP A 135 3.78 9.08 20.38
C TRP A 135 4.82 9.34 19.28
N HIS A 136 5.51 8.29 18.82
CA HIS A 136 6.54 8.45 17.82
C HIS A 136 5.92 8.85 16.47
N GLN A 137 6.29 10.02 15.93
CA GLN A 137 5.75 10.60 14.70
C GLN A 137 5.71 9.64 13.51
N ASN A 138 6.73 8.80 13.33
CA ASN A 138 6.72 7.77 12.27
C ASN A 138 5.56 6.77 12.36
N ASN A 139 5.00 6.53 13.55
CA ASN A 139 3.87 5.63 13.79
C ASN A 139 2.50 6.25 13.51
N LEU A 140 2.46 7.58 13.41
CA LEU A 140 1.26 8.32 13.04
C LEU A 140 1.15 8.52 11.53
N LYS A 141 2.27 8.40 10.78
CA LYS A 141 2.29 8.67 9.34
C LYS A 141 1.37 7.75 8.53
N LEU A 142 1.25 6.46 8.88
CA LEU A 142 0.36 5.53 8.17
C LEU A 142 -1.12 5.85 8.45
N GLY A 143 -1.46 6.12 9.71
CA GLY A 143 -2.81 6.56 10.10
C GLY A 143 -3.19 7.88 9.43
N ALA A 144 -2.30 8.87 9.44
CA ALA A 144 -2.50 10.14 8.75
C ALA A 144 -2.71 9.97 7.24
N PHE A 145 -1.91 9.12 6.60
CA PHE A 145 -2.05 8.80 5.17
C PHE A 145 -3.42 8.17 4.85
N LEU A 146 -3.84 7.14 5.58
CA LEU A 146 -5.12 6.46 5.34
C LEU A 146 -6.33 7.34 5.68
N GLY A 147 -6.24 8.10 6.77
CA GLY A 147 -7.25 9.10 7.15
C GLY A 147 -7.40 10.15 6.07
N LEU A 148 -6.31 10.80 5.65
CA LEU A 148 -6.33 11.82 4.59
C LEU A 148 -6.80 11.27 3.25
N PHE A 149 -6.38 10.05 2.88
CA PHE A 149 -6.87 9.41 1.66
C PHE A 149 -8.39 9.28 1.67
N SER A 150 -8.97 8.78 2.77
CA SER A 150 -10.43 8.62 2.91
C SER A 150 -11.16 9.97 2.93
N THR A 151 -10.65 10.95 3.67
CA THR A 151 -11.20 12.30 3.76
C THR A 151 -11.20 13.00 2.41
N VAL A 152 -10.08 13.01 1.71
CA VAL A 152 -9.96 13.68 0.41
C VAL A 152 -10.85 12.99 -0.61
N PHE A 153 -10.91 11.66 -0.61
CA PHE A 153 -11.79 10.91 -1.52
C PHE A 153 -13.28 11.22 -1.28
N ARG A 154 -13.75 11.13 -0.03
CA ARG A 154 -15.15 11.39 0.32
C ARG A 154 -15.52 12.85 0.12
N GLY A 155 -14.65 13.76 0.57
CA GLY A 155 -14.83 15.20 0.43
C GLY A 155 -14.88 15.64 -1.02
N SER A 156 -13.97 15.13 -1.87
CA SER A 156 -14.00 15.43 -3.30
C SER A 156 -15.22 14.82 -4.01
N ASN A 157 -15.64 13.58 -3.70
CA ASN A 157 -16.88 13.04 -4.29
C ASN A 157 -18.11 13.85 -3.91
N CYS A 158 -18.24 14.24 -2.64
CA CYS A 158 -19.32 15.12 -2.21
C CYS A 158 -19.24 16.47 -2.96
N ALA A 159 -18.08 17.13 -2.98
CA ALA A 159 -17.90 18.40 -3.69
C ALA A 159 -18.23 18.28 -5.20
N LEU A 160 -17.81 17.20 -5.86
CA LEU A 160 -18.12 16.95 -7.27
C LEU A 160 -19.61 16.71 -7.50
N ARG A 161 -20.33 16.07 -6.57
CA ARG A 161 -21.79 15.93 -6.64
C ARG A 161 -22.50 17.28 -6.51
N TRP A 162 -22.02 18.14 -5.61
CA TRP A 162 -22.52 19.52 -5.47
C TRP A 162 -22.30 20.35 -6.74
N LEU A 163 -21.11 20.25 -7.35
CA LEU A 163 -20.76 21.04 -8.53
C LEU A 163 -21.41 20.53 -9.82
N ARG A 164 -21.49 19.20 -10.03
CA ARG A 164 -21.96 18.61 -11.30
C ARG A 164 -23.40 18.11 -11.27
N GLN A 165 -24.04 18.05 -10.09
CA GLN A 165 -25.40 17.50 -9.91
C GLN A 165 -25.60 16.11 -10.55
N LYS A 166 -24.53 15.32 -10.66
CA LYS A 166 -24.54 14.00 -11.32
C LYS A 166 -23.60 13.04 -10.60
N ASP A 167 -24.08 11.84 -10.29
CA ASP A 167 -23.21 10.74 -9.84
C ASP A 167 -22.68 9.98 -11.07
N SER A 168 -21.38 10.07 -11.32
CA SER A 168 -20.73 9.40 -12.46
C SER A 168 -19.45 8.72 -12.02
N SER A 169 -19.03 7.68 -12.75
CA SER A 169 -17.75 6.98 -12.52
C SER A 169 -16.54 7.92 -12.64
N VAL A 170 -16.65 8.97 -13.47
CA VAL A 170 -15.65 10.03 -13.64
C VAL A 170 -15.40 10.80 -12.33
N ASN A 171 -16.42 10.95 -11.47
CA ASN A 171 -16.21 11.56 -10.16
C ASN A 171 -15.27 10.71 -9.30
N GLY A 172 -15.35 9.38 -9.42
CA GLY A 172 -14.44 8.45 -8.75
C GLY A 172 -13.00 8.56 -9.27
N PHE A 173 -12.82 8.81 -10.56
CA PHE A 173 -11.51 9.06 -11.16
C PHE A 173 -10.85 10.31 -10.59
N VAL A 174 -11.55 11.45 -10.64
CA VAL A 174 -11.02 12.74 -10.14
C VAL A 174 -10.79 12.68 -8.64
N ALA A 175 -11.75 12.13 -7.88
CA ALA A 175 -11.63 11.97 -6.44
C ALA A 175 -10.45 11.06 -6.06
N GLY A 176 -10.23 9.97 -6.80
CA GLY A 176 -9.12 9.06 -6.59
C GLY A 176 -7.76 9.68 -6.92
N PHE A 177 -7.71 10.48 -7.97
CA PHE A 177 -6.52 11.24 -8.33
C PHE A 177 -6.14 12.20 -7.20
N LEU A 178 -7.09 13.02 -6.73
CA LEU A 178 -6.90 13.94 -5.59
C LEU A 178 -6.53 13.21 -4.30
N ALA A 179 -7.21 12.11 -3.98
CA ALA A 179 -6.92 11.31 -2.80
C ALA A 179 -5.49 10.76 -2.80
N GLY A 180 -4.94 10.46 -3.99
CA GLY A 180 -3.55 10.02 -4.15
C GLY A 180 -2.49 11.00 -3.64
N TRP A 181 -2.80 12.30 -3.55
CA TRP A 181 -1.89 13.29 -2.94
C TRP A 181 -1.65 13.06 -1.45
N SER A 182 -2.52 12.31 -0.77
CA SER A 182 -2.30 11.94 0.65
C SER A 182 -0.97 11.21 0.86
N MET A 183 -0.43 10.57 -0.18
CA MET A 183 0.88 9.90 -0.15
C MET A 183 2.05 10.85 0.19
N LEU A 184 1.85 12.17 0.10
CA LEU A 184 2.84 13.14 0.58
C LEU A 184 3.11 13.00 2.09
N CYS A 185 2.13 12.57 2.88
CA CYS A 185 2.28 12.31 4.31
C CYS A 185 3.04 11.01 4.61
N TYR A 186 2.94 10.01 3.73
CA TYR A 186 3.62 8.72 3.86
C TYR A 186 4.27 8.30 2.54
N LYS A 187 5.52 8.74 2.34
CA LYS A 187 6.32 8.41 1.17
C LYS A 187 6.85 6.98 1.27
N SER A 188 6.16 6.02 0.64
CA SER A 188 6.58 4.62 0.55
C SER A 188 6.52 4.11 -0.88
N SER A 189 7.69 3.94 -1.51
CA SER A 189 7.81 3.40 -2.88
C SER A 189 7.18 2.02 -2.99
N THR A 190 7.30 1.22 -1.94
CA THR A 190 6.71 -0.10 -1.81
C THR A 190 5.20 -0.05 -2.03
N LEU A 191 4.48 0.81 -1.30
CA LEU A 191 3.02 0.90 -1.42
C LEU A 191 2.58 1.29 -2.83
N ALA A 192 3.23 2.29 -3.44
CA ALA A 192 2.92 2.71 -4.81
C ALA A 192 3.14 1.58 -5.82
N LEU A 193 4.29 0.90 -5.73
CA LEU A 193 4.64 -0.17 -6.68
C LEU A 193 3.72 -1.38 -6.52
N TYR A 194 3.45 -1.81 -5.28
CA TYR A 194 2.51 -2.92 -5.03
C TYR A 194 1.10 -2.59 -5.53
N SER A 195 0.66 -1.35 -5.32
CA SER A 195 -0.66 -0.90 -5.81
C SER A 195 -0.71 -0.87 -7.34
N ALA A 196 0.36 -0.38 -7.99
CA ALA A 196 0.47 -0.37 -9.45
C ALA A 196 0.47 -1.79 -10.04
N MET A 197 1.25 -2.72 -9.45
CA MET A 197 1.26 -4.11 -9.88
C MET A 197 -0.09 -4.79 -9.67
N LYS A 198 -0.78 -4.49 -8.57
CA LYS A 198 -2.14 -5.00 -8.34
C LYS A 198 -3.15 -4.42 -9.33
N LEU A 199 -3.02 -3.14 -9.70
CA LEU A 199 -3.85 -2.55 -10.74
C LEU A 199 -3.62 -3.23 -12.08
N LEU A 200 -2.35 -3.44 -12.44
CA LEU A 200 -1.97 -4.13 -13.67
C LEU A 200 -2.57 -5.54 -13.71
N GLN A 201 -2.50 -6.29 -12.60
CA GLN A 201 -3.12 -7.61 -12.47
C GLN A 201 -4.64 -7.54 -12.70
N VAL A 202 -5.34 -6.59 -12.08
CA VAL A 202 -6.80 -6.42 -12.24
C VAL A 202 -7.16 -6.03 -13.67
N LEU A 203 -6.40 -5.12 -14.29
CA LEU A 203 -6.60 -4.70 -15.68
C LEU A 203 -6.36 -5.84 -16.66
N TYR A 204 -5.36 -6.69 -16.42
CA TYR A 204 -5.07 -7.86 -17.24
C TYR A 204 -6.23 -8.86 -17.21
N PHE A 205 -6.69 -9.28 -16.03
CA PHE A 205 -7.81 -10.21 -15.93
C PHE A 205 -9.09 -9.65 -16.55
N LYS A 206 -9.35 -8.36 -16.35
CA LYS A 206 -10.48 -7.68 -17.01
C LYS A 206 -10.32 -7.60 -18.52
N GLY A 207 -9.10 -7.44 -19.03
CA GLY A 207 -8.80 -7.48 -20.46
C GLY A 207 -9.04 -8.86 -21.06
N VAL A 208 -8.71 -9.92 -20.32
CA VAL A 208 -9.00 -11.31 -20.69
C VAL A 208 -10.50 -11.57 -20.72
N GLU A 209 -11.25 -11.15 -19.70
CA GLU A 209 -12.73 -11.27 -19.66
C GLU A 209 -13.40 -10.60 -20.87
N LYS A 210 -12.87 -9.45 -21.29
CA LYS A 210 -13.36 -8.70 -22.46
C LYS A 210 -12.86 -9.24 -23.80
N LYS A 211 -12.14 -10.37 -23.82
CA LYS A 211 -11.47 -10.94 -25.00
C LYS A 211 -10.53 -9.97 -25.74
N ALA A 212 -10.08 -8.92 -25.07
CA ALA A 212 -9.14 -7.94 -25.63
C ALA A 212 -7.69 -8.45 -25.56
N VAL A 213 -7.40 -9.36 -24.63
CA VAL A 213 -6.08 -9.93 -24.40
C VAL A 213 -6.20 -11.46 -24.35
N PRO A 214 -5.34 -12.22 -25.05
CA PRO A 214 -5.37 -13.68 -24.98
C PRO A 214 -5.01 -14.17 -23.58
N HIS A 215 -5.70 -15.20 -23.10
CA HIS A 215 -5.37 -15.84 -21.82
C HIS A 215 -4.12 -16.71 -21.98
N ILE A 216 -3.02 -16.28 -21.39
CA ILE A 216 -1.76 -17.03 -21.39
C ILE A 216 -1.71 -17.89 -20.13
N HIS A 217 -1.90 -19.21 -20.28
CA HIS A 217 -1.97 -20.18 -19.17
C HIS A 217 -0.72 -20.24 -18.28
N TRP A 218 0.47 -19.90 -18.81
CA TRP A 218 1.76 -20.01 -18.11
C TRP A 218 2.42 -18.65 -17.83
N ALA A 219 1.66 -17.56 -17.95
CA ALA A 219 2.23 -16.20 -17.85
C ALA A 219 2.90 -15.94 -16.50
N ASP A 220 2.36 -16.50 -15.43
CA ASP A 220 2.91 -16.42 -14.08
C ASP A 220 4.30 -17.07 -13.99
N ILE A 221 4.48 -18.27 -14.56
CA ILE A 221 5.76 -18.97 -14.61
C ILE A 221 6.77 -18.20 -15.47
N PHE A 222 6.34 -17.68 -16.62
CA PHE A 222 7.21 -16.87 -17.48
C PHE A 222 7.65 -15.58 -16.81
N LEU A 223 6.72 -14.85 -16.18
CA LEU A 223 7.04 -13.62 -15.44
C LEU A 223 7.98 -13.91 -14.26
N TYR A 224 7.74 -15.00 -13.53
CA TYR A 224 8.60 -15.41 -12.45
C TYR A 224 10.01 -15.78 -12.92
N THR A 225 10.11 -16.59 -13.98
CA THR A 225 11.39 -17.01 -14.57
C THR A 225 12.16 -15.82 -15.11
N LEU A 226 11.51 -14.94 -15.86
CA LEU A 226 12.13 -13.73 -16.42
C LEU A 226 12.62 -12.78 -15.32
N SER A 227 11.79 -12.54 -14.29
CA SER A 227 12.16 -11.68 -13.17
C SER A 227 13.33 -12.24 -12.38
N THR A 228 13.33 -13.55 -12.15
CA THR A 228 14.40 -14.26 -11.45
C THR A 228 15.69 -14.23 -12.27
N ALA A 229 15.62 -14.53 -13.57
CA ALA A 229 16.75 -14.44 -14.48
C ALA A 229 17.36 -13.02 -14.49
N PHE A 230 16.52 -11.98 -14.56
CA PHE A 230 16.98 -10.59 -14.51
C PHE A 230 17.68 -10.26 -13.17
N ILE A 231 17.11 -10.67 -12.04
CA ILE A 231 17.73 -10.45 -10.72
C ILE A 231 19.09 -11.15 -10.62
N PHE A 232 19.20 -12.39 -11.09
CA PHE A 232 20.47 -13.12 -11.10
C PHE A 232 21.49 -12.50 -12.05
N HIS A 233 21.06 -12.04 -13.22
CA HIS A 233 21.91 -11.32 -14.16
C HIS A 233 22.52 -10.07 -13.50
N VAL A 234 21.69 -9.22 -12.89
CA VAL A 234 22.15 -8.03 -12.16
C VAL A 234 23.04 -8.42 -10.98
N ALA A 235 22.72 -9.49 -10.24
CA ALA A 235 23.53 -9.94 -9.11
C ALA A 235 24.93 -10.43 -9.51
N ILE A 236 25.10 -10.95 -10.74
CA ILE A 236 26.38 -11.43 -11.26
C ILE A 236 27.20 -10.27 -11.84
N PHE A 237 26.60 -9.48 -12.75
CA PHE A 237 27.30 -8.42 -13.49
C PHE A 237 27.37 -7.09 -12.74
N GLU A 238 26.32 -6.66 -12.05
CA GLU A 238 26.24 -5.33 -11.43
C GLU A 238 25.63 -5.39 -10.02
N PRO A 239 26.26 -6.10 -9.07
CA PRO A 239 25.70 -6.29 -7.72
C PRO A 239 25.51 -4.97 -6.95
N HIS A 240 26.23 -3.91 -7.34
CA HIS A 240 26.12 -2.57 -6.74
C HIS A 240 24.74 -1.91 -6.99
N ASN A 241 24.05 -2.28 -8.08
CA ASN A 241 22.72 -1.77 -8.39
C ASN A 241 21.61 -2.55 -7.64
N LEU A 242 21.98 -3.65 -6.98
CA LEU A 242 21.05 -4.48 -6.23
C LEU A 242 20.90 -3.94 -4.80
N ARG A 243 19.65 -3.85 -4.31
CA ARG A 243 19.40 -3.45 -2.93
C ARG A 243 20.05 -4.47 -1.96
N PRO A 244 20.77 -4.04 -0.90
CA PRO A 244 21.53 -4.94 -0.03
C PRO A 244 20.71 -6.07 0.62
N SER A 245 19.42 -5.84 0.88
CA SER A 245 18.50 -6.86 1.38
C SER A 245 18.29 -8.01 0.39
N TYR A 246 18.20 -7.70 -0.91
CA TYR A 246 18.10 -8.71 -1.97
C TYR A 246 19.41 -9.47 -2.13
N TRP A 247 20.55 -8.79 -2.06
CA TRP A 247 21.86 -9.43 -2.08
C TRP A 247 22.00 -10.49 -0.96
N LYS A 248 21.66 -10.12 0.28
CA LYS A 248 21.66 -11.06 1.43
C LYS A 248 20.69 -12.23 1.23
N PHE A 249 19.53 -11.97 0.63
CA PHE A 249 18.55 -13.01 0.32
C PHE A 249 19.11 -14.00 -0.72
N LEU A 250 19.71 -13.50 -1.80
CA LEU A 250 20.32 -14.34 -2.83
C LEU A 250 21.48 -15.17 -2.29
N LEU A 251 22.35 -14.58 -1.45
CA LEU A 251 23.40 -15.33 -0.76
C LEU A 251 22.83 -16.45 0.10
N ARG A 252 21.74 -16.20 0.84
CA ARG A 252 21.09 -17.23 1.66
C ARG A 252 20.50 -18.37 0.82
N VAL A 253 19.81 -18.05 -0.27
CA VAL A 253 19.19 -19.05 -1.15
C VAL A 253 20.25 -19.89 -1.87
N THR A 254 21.38 -19.28 -2.24
CA THR A 254 22.48 -19.95 -2.93
C THR A 254 23.52 -20.56 -1.99
N ASN A 255 23.28 -20.58 -0.68
CA ASN A 255 24.24 -21.06 0.32
C ASN A 255 25.64 -20.43 0.16
N ASN A 256 25.68 -19.11 0.01
CA ASN A 256 26.84 -18.26 -0.26
C ASN A 256 27.60 -18.54 -1.56
N LYS A 257 27.13 -19.41 -2.44
CA LYS A 257 27.80 -19.71 -3.72
C LYS A 257 27.92 -18.50 -4.66
N LEU A 258 26.95 -17.59 -4.62
CA LEU A 258 27.06 -16.31 -5.33
C LEU A 258 28.25 -15.46 -4.84
N GLY A 259 28.66 -15.59 -3.58
CA GLY A 259 29.84 -14.91 -3.05
C GLY A 259 31.15 -15.44 -3.62
N GLU A 260 31.19 -16.73 -3.95
CA GLU A 260 32.35 -17.48 -4.48
C GLU A 260 32.55 -17.31 -6.00
N ILE A 261 31.82 -16.41 -6.66
CA ILE A 261 32.03 -16.15 -8.09
C ILE A 261 33.27 -15.30 -8.29
N ASN A 262 34.20 -15.75 -9.15
CA ASN A 262 35.35 -14.94 -9.55
C ASN A 262 34.90 -13.76 -10.43
N ARG A 263 34.72 -12.60 -9.80
CA ARG A 263 34.27 -11.37 -10.46
C ARG A 263 35.39 -10.63 -11.19
N GLN A 264 36.65 -10.94 -10.92
CA GLN A 264 37.77 -10.28 -11.60
C GLN A 264 37.78 -10.61 -13.09
N ILE A 265 37.35 -11.81 -13.47
CA ILE A 265 37.17 -12.21 -14.88
C ILE A 265 36.10 -11.37 -15.56
N LEU A 266 35.08 -10.92 -14.80
CA LEU A 266 34.00 -10.10 -15.34
C LEU A 266 34.43 -8.65 -15.62
N ASN A 267 35.59 -8.20 -15.13
CA ASN A 267 36.14 -6.88 -15.44
C ASN A 267 36.44 -6.71 -16.94
N ALA A 268 36.63 -7.80 -17.68
CA ALA A 268 36.73 -7.76 -19.14
C ALA A 268 35.48 -7.12 -19.80
N PHE A 269 34.31 -7.23 -19.16
CA PHE A 269 33.06 -6.61 -19.61
C PHE A 269 32.89 -5.16 -19.10
N GLN A 270 33.93 -4.57 -18.49
CA GLN A 270 33.90 -3.24 -17.86
C GLN A 270 32.82 -3.08 -16.78
N THR A 271 32.31 -4.20 -16.27
CA THR A 271 31.37 -4.19 -15.15
C THR A 271 32.14 -3.96 -13.87
N LYS A 272 31.80 -2.92 -13.08
CA LYS A 272 32.41 -2.57 -11.78
C LYS A 272 32.08 -3.57 -10.66
N ALA A 273 32.02 -4.85 -11.00
CA ALA A 273 31.57 -5.93 -10.12
C ALA A 273 32.62 -6.30 -9.07
N SER A 274 33.92 -6.16 -9.38
CA SER A 274 35.02 -6.50 -8.49
C SER A 274 35.28 -5.48 -7.38
N GLU A 275 34.79 -4.23 -7.50
CA GLU A 275 35.10 -3.15 -6.55
C GLU A 275 34.38 -3.26 -5.21
N LEU A 276 33.20 -3.91 -5.16
CA LEU A 276 32.30 -3.88 -4.00
C LEU A 276 32.24 -5.17 -3.16
N LEU A 277 32.85 -6.26 -3.63
CA LEU A 277 32.74 -7.60 -3.04
C LEU A 277 34.11 -8.21 -2.77
N PRO A 278 34.22 -9.17 -1.83
CA PRO A 278 35.51 -9.75 -1.46
C PRO A 278 36.23 -10.31 -2.69
N ASP A 279 37.52 -10.02 -2.78
CA ASP A 279 38.42 -10.59 -3.79
C ASP A 279 38.52 -12.09 -3.58
N PHE A 280 37.67 -12.82 -4.29
CA PHE A 280 37.66 -14.27 -4.29
C PHE A 280 38.28 -14.79 -5.57
N TRP A 281 39.43 -15.45 -5.43
CA TRP A 281 40.08 -16.19 -6.50
C TRP A 281 40.02 -17.69 -6.19
N PRO A 282 39.23 -18.48 -6.95
CA PRO A 282 39.20 -19.94 -6.77
C PRO A 282 40.54 -20.59 -7.14
N ASN A 283 40.85 -21.73 -6.52
CA ASN A 283 41.97 -22.57 -6.93
C ASN A 283 41.58 -23.33 -8.21
N TYR A 284 41.93 -22.76 -9.36
CA TYR A 284 41.71 -23.41 -10.66
C TYR A 284 42.66 -24.60 -10.84
N ASN A 285 42.15 -25.69 -11.40
CA ASN A 285 43.00 -26.82 -11.77
C ASN A 285 43.83 -26.44 -13.01
N PRO A 286 45.17 -26.46 -12.93
CA PRO A 286 46.05 -26.08 -14.03
C PRO A 286 45.92 -27.00 -15.25
N ALA A 287 45.33 -28.20 -15.11
CA ALA A 287 45.05 -29.09 -16.24
C ALA A 287 43.97 -28.54 -17.20
N PHE A 288 43.11 -27.62 -16.74
CA PHE A 288 41.94 -27.13 -17.51
C PHE A 288 41.95 -25.62 -17.74
N THR A 289 42.79 -24.85 -17.04
CA THR A 289 42.76 -23.38 -17.12
C THR A 289 44.13 -22.79 -16.81
N ASN A 290 44.58 -21.85 -17.64
CA ASN A 290 45.82 -21.07 -17.45
C ASN A 290 45.55 -19.73 -16.75
N LEU A 291 44.45 -19.61 -16.00
CA LEU A 291 44.08 -18.36 -15.34
C LEU A 291 44.97 -18.14 -14.12
N ILE A 292 45.77 -17.08 -14.17
CA ILE A 292 46.63 -16.63 -13.07
C ILE A 292 45.87 -15.54 -12.33
N LYS A 293 45.94 -15.56 -11.00
CA LYS A 293 45.40 -14.48 -10.18
C LYS A 293 46.09 -13.19 -10.61
N PRO A 294 45.37 -12.13 -11.04
CA PRO A 294 46.01 -10.86 -11.28
C PRO A 294 46.64 -10.40 -9.97
N ASP A 295 47.96 -10.32 -9.94
CA ASP A 295 48.67 -9.70 -8.84
C ASP A 295 48.14 -8.26 -8.78
N HIS A 296 47.59 -7.89 -7.62
CA HIS A 296 47.28 -6.50 -7.35
C HIS A 296 48.59 -5.73 -7.51
N LEU A 297 48.74 -5.03 -8.64
CA LEU A 297 49.68 -3.92 -8.74
C LEU A 297 49.39 -3.02 -7.55
N ALA A 298 50.33 -3.00 -6.62
CA ALA A 298 50.40 -2.00 -5.58
C ALA A 298 50.33 -0.63 -6.24
N HIS A 299 49.19 0.05 -6.17
CA HIS A 299 49.04 1.50 -6.26
C HIS A 299 47.67 1.94 -5.74
#